data_AF-A0A533B6J8-F1
#
_entry.id   AF-A0A533B6J8-F1
#
_cell.length_a   1.000
_cell.length_b   1.000
_cell.length_c   1.000
_cell.angle_alpha   90.00
_cell.angle_beta   90.00
_cell.angle_gamma   90.00
#
_symmetry.space_group_name_H-M   'P 1'
#
loop_
_entity.id
_entity.type
_entity.pdbx_description
1 polymer ?
#
loop_
_entity_poly.entity_id
_entity_poly.type
_entity_poly.pdbx_seq_one_letter_code
_entity_poly.pdbx_strand_id
1 'polypeptide(L)'
;MPYDLVFDVNRTLVRVQVKCAWFDPSRGNHVVDNRRTKTNRRAMIREVYRPSDFEFALAYVSDRDLFYVFPVDVFISYASEIHLVEADKRQRKPRSAEYRDA
;
A
#
# COMPACT_ATOMS: atom_id res chain seq x y z
N MET A 1 -6.64 -13.90 -7.37
CA MET A 1 -7.19 -12.62 -7.89
C MET A 1 -6.25 -11.51 -7.45
N PRO A 2 -6.20 -10.35 -8.13
CA PRO A 2 -5.23 -9.29 -7.81
C PRO A 2 -5.74 -8.27 -6.77
N TYR A 3 -6.87 -8.55 -6.11
CA TYR A 3 -7.51 -7.78 -5.04
C TYR A 3 -8.02 -8.75 -3.96
N ASP A 4 -8.25 -8.22 -2.75
CA ASP A 4 -8.67 -9.03 -1.58
C ASP A 4 -10.14 -8.82 -1.23
N LEU A 5 -10.65 -7.59 -1.40
CA LEU A 5 -12.01 -7.20 -1.01
C LEU A 5 -12.72 -6.51 -2.18
N VAL A 6 -14.05 -6.49 -2.10
CA VAL A 6 -14.91 -5.64 -2.93
C VAL A 6 -15.90 -4.95 -2.02
N PHE A 7 -15.97 -3.63 -2.09
CA PHE A 7 -16.99 -2.84 -1.41
C PHE A 7 -18.11 -2.50 -2.38
N ASP A 8 -19.35 -2.65 -1.92
CA ASP A 8 -20.49 -2.01 -2.57
C ASP A 8 -20.63 -0.60 -2.00
N VAL A 9 -20.32 0.40 -2.81
CA VAL A 9 -20.46 1.82 -2.49
C VAL A 9 -21.55 2.39 -3.38
N ASN A 10 -22.74 2.57 -2.82
CA ASN A 10 -23.90 3.11 -3.53
C ASN A 10 -24.19 2.35 -4.86
N ARG A 11 -24.17 1.01 -4.83
CA ARG A 11 -24.36 0.10 -5.98
C ARG A 11 -23.20 0.07 -6.98
N THR A 12 -22.08 0.70 -6.65
CA THR A 12 -20.83 0.59 -7.41
C THR A 12 -19.90 -0.36 -6.69
N LEU A 13 -19.46 -1.41 -7.38
CA LEU A 13 -18.49 -2.35 -6.84
C LEU A 13 -17.07 -1.79 -6.99
N VAL A 14 -16.38 -1.62 -5.87
CA VAL A 14 -15.02 -1.09 -5.78
C VAL A 14 -14.09 -2.18 -5.27
N ARG A 15 -13.12 -2.60 -6.08
CA ARG A 15 -12.13 -3.62 -5.73
C ARG A 15 -11.00 -2.98 -4.94
N VAL A 16 -10.62 -3.66 -3.88
CA VAL A 16 -9.63 -3.17 -2.92
C VAL A 16 -8.57 -4.23 -2.65
N GLN A 17 -7.32 -3.85 -2.82
CA GLN A 17 -6.17 -4.64 -2.37
C GLN A 17 -5.80 -4.20 -0.95
N VAL A 18 -5.59 -5.15 -0.04
CA VAL A 18 -5.16 -4.85 1.34
C VAL A 18 -3.70 -5.25 1.51
N LYS A 19 -2.94 -4.41 2.22
CA LYS A 19 -1.56 -4.70 2.65
C LYS A 19 -1.38 -4.33 4.11
N CYS A 20 -0.78 -5.23 4.88
CA CYS A 20 -0.32 -4.91 6.23
C CYS A 20 1.07 -4.27 6.14
N ALA A 21 1.23 -3.09 6.71
CA ALA A 21 2.52 -2.44 6.81
C ALA A 21 3.38 -3.11 7.89
N TRP A 22 4.68 -3.19 7.65
CA TRP A 22 5.65 -3.61 8.65
C TRP A 22 6.50 -2.42 9.09
N PHE A 23 6.97 -2.46 10.34
CA PHE A 23 7.86 -1.44 10.87
C PHE A 23 9.29 -1.66 10.35
N ASP A 24 9.93 -0.62 9.84
CA ASP A 24 11.36 -0.57 9.53
C ASP A 24 12.10 0.09 10.72
N PRO A 25 12.85 -0.70 11.53
CA PRO A 25 13.55 -0.17 12.70
C PRO A 25 14.68 0.81 12.34
N SER A 26 15.26 0.67 11.15
CA SER A 26 16.39 1.52 10.74
C SER A 26 15.95 2.95 10.43
N ARG A 27 14.72 3.10 9.94
CA ARG A 27 14.12 4.40 9.56
C ARG A 27 13.09 4.90 10.57
N GLY A 28 12.61 4.03 11.44
CA GLY A 28 11.62 4.33 12.48
C GLY A 28 10.27 4.71 11.89
N ASN A 29 9.81 3.98 10.87
CA ASN A 29 8.52 4.19 10.21
C ASN A 29 7.95 2.89 9.63
N HIS A 30 6.69 2.92 9.21
CA HIS A 30 6.03 1.77 8.61
C HIS A 30 6.21 1.75 7.08
N VAL A 31 6.21 0.57 6.49
CA VAL A 31 6.45 0.38 5.06
C VAL A 31 5.52 -0.69 4.48
N VAL A 32 5.07 -0.48 3.25
CA VAL A 32 4.45 -1.51 2.39
C VAL A 32 5.17 -1.56 1.05
N ASP A 33 5.21 -2.71 0.38
CA ASP A 33 5.76 -2.85 -0.98
C ASP A 33 4.63 -3.05 -1.99
N ASN A 34 4.68 -2.36 -3.12
CA ASN A 34 3.66 -2.42 -4.17
C ASN A 34 3.91 -3.53 -5.22
N ARG A 35 4.92 -4.37 -5.04
CA ARG A 35 5.25 -5.49 -5.94
C ARG A 35 4.75 -6.80 -5.37
N ARG A 36 4.55 -7.77 -6.28
CA ARG A 36 4.33 -9.18 -5.96
C ARG A 36 5.59 -9.94 -6.29
N THR A 37 6.19 -10.57 -5.29
CA THR A 37 7.41 -11.38 -5.48
C THR A 37 7.06 -12.84 -5.33
N LYS A 38 7.38 -13.65 -6.35
CA LYS A 38 7.29 -15.11 -6.31
C LYS A 38 8.70 -15.68 -6.38
N THR A 39 9.13 -16.33 -5.31
CA THR A 39 10.45 -16.97 -5.23
C THR A 39 10.30 -18.48 -5.26
N ASN A 40 10.92 -19.12 -6.26
CA ASN A 40 11.05 -20.56 -6.38
C ASN A 40 12.54 -20.95 -6.29
N ARG A 41 12.85 -22.26 -6.15
CA ARG A 41 14.23 -22.77 -6.06
C ARG A 41 15.18 -22.29 -7.17
N ARG A 42 14.66 -21.91 -8.34
CA ARG A 42 15.45 -21.49 -9.51
C ARG A 42 15.50 -19.98 -9.74
N ALA A 43 14.46 -19.25 -9.33
CA ALA A 43 14.31 -17.85 -9.72
C ALA A 43 13.39 -17.10 -8.75
N MET A 44 13.68 -15.81 -8.59
CA MET A 44 12.82 -14.83 -7.94
C MET A 44 12.23 -13.91 -9.01
N ILE A 45 10.91 -13.97 -9.19
CA ILE A 45 10.18 -13.17 -10.18
C ILE A 45 9.42 -12.08 -9.45
N ARG A 46 9.53 -10.83 -9.93
CA ARG A 46 8.77 -9.69 -9.43
C ARG A 46 7.80 -9.21 -10.48
N GLU A 47 6.57 -8.95 -10.06
CA GLU A 47 5.52 -8.38 -10.89
C GLU A 47 4.94 -7.14 -10.20
N VAL A 48 4.54 -6.15 -10.99
CA VAL A 48 3.81 -4.96 -10.53
C VAL A 48 2.33 -5.12 -10.83
N TYR A 49 1.49 -4.45 -10.03
CA TYR A 49 0.06 -4.36 -10.33
C TYR A 49 -0.20 -3.51 -11.56
N ARG A 50 -1.31 -3.78 -12.22
CA ARG A 50 -1.83 -3.01 -13.36
C ARG A 50 -2.93 -2.05 -12.89
N PRO A 51 -3.17 -0.93 -13.59
CA PRO A 51 -4.29 -0.03 -13.27
C PRO A 51 -5.67 -0.70 -13.22
N SER A 52 -5.85 -1.82 -13.93
CA SER A 52 -7.10 -2.58 -13.99
C SER A 52 -7.26 -3.63 -12.88
N ASP A 53 -6.24 -3.84 -12.05
CA ASP A 53 -6.23 -4.91 -11.04
C ASP A 53 -7.20 -4.61 -9.89
N PHE A 54 -7.22 -3.36 -9.43
CA PHE A 54 -8.11 -2.84 -8.38
C PHE A 54 -8.23 -1.32 -8.51
N GLU A 55 -9.19 -0.72 -7.80
CA GLU A 55 -9.37 0.74 -7.76
C GLU A 55 -8.57 1.38 -6.62
N PHE A 56 -8.51 0.74 -5.45
CA PHE A 56 -7.80 1.24 -4.28
C PHE A 56 -6.92 0.19 -3.61
N ALA A 57 -5.82 0.65 -2.99
CA ALA A 57 -4.99 -0.14 -2.09
C ALA A 57 -5.07 0.44 -0.67
N LEU A 58 -5.41 -0.41 0.30
CA LEU A 58 -5.38 -0.10 1.73
C LEU A 58 -4.06 -0.57 2.34
N ALA A 59 -3.32 0.34 2.95
CA ALA A 59 -2.17 -0.02 3.79
C ALA A 59 -2.54 0.15 5.27
N TYR A 60 -2.58 -0.96 6.01
CA TYR A 60 -2.94 -1.00 7.42
C TYR A 60 -1.70 -0.94 8.31
N VAL A 61 -1.70 -0.02 9.28
CA VAL A 61 -0.67 0.14 10.31
C VAL A 61 -1.25 -0.34 11.63
N SER A 62 -0.89 -1.57 12.01
CA SER A 62 -1.61 -2.34 13.04
C SER A 62 -1.40 -1.82 14.47
N ASP A 63 -0.25 -1.24 14.77
CA ASP A 63 0.04 -0.67 16.10
C ASP A 63 -0.70 0.64 16.38
N ARG A 64 -1.33 1.22 15.35
CA ARG A 64 -2.05 2.50 15.42
C ARG A 64 -3.51 2.43 15.02
N ASP A 65 -4.00 1.25 14.61
CA ASP A 65 -5.34 1.06 14.04
C ASP A 65 -5.65 2.10 12.94
N LEU A 66 -4.72 2.23 11.98
CA LEU A 66 -4.72 3.30 10.99
C LEU A 66 -4.67 2.74 9.57
N PHE A 67 -5.47 3.32 8.68
CA PHE A 67 -5.43 3.02 7.25
C PHE A 67 -4.90 4.20 6.43
N TYR A 68 -4.09 3.84 5.45
CA TYR A 68 -3.80 4.69 4.29
C TYR A 68 -4.57 4.15 3.08
N VAL A 69 -5.23 5.04 2.35
CA VAL A 69 -6.08 4.70 1.20
C VAL A 69 -5.48 5.29 -0.06
N PHE A 70 -4.84 4.45 -0.86
CA PHE A 70 -4.20 4.87 -2.11
C PHE A 70 -5.08 4.54 -3.32
N PRO A 71 -5.38 5.50 -4.20
CA PRO A 71 -5.82 5.20 -5.55
C PRO A 71 -4.79 4.32 -6.28
N VAL A 72 -5.23 3.43 -7.16
CA VAL A 72 -4.35 2.46 -7.84
C VAL A 72 -3.21 3.13 -8.60
N ASP A 73 -3.48 4.23 -9.30
CA ASP A 73 -2.50 5.00 -10.07
C ASP A 73 -1.41 5.59 -9.17
N VAL A 74 -1.78 6.07 -7.99
CA VAL A 74 -0.85 6.53 -6.95
C VAL A 74 -0.04 5.34 -6.42
N PHE A 75 -0.70 4.25 -6.04
CA PHE A 75 -0.05 3.08 -5.44
C PHE A 75 1.00 2.46 -6.35
N ILE A 76 0.70 2.29 -7.64
CA ILE A 76 1.62 1.72 -8.63
C ILE A 76 2.67 2.73 -9.13
N SER A 77 2.50 4.03 -8.87
CA SER A 77 3.50 5.05 -9.26
C SER A 77 4.79 4.97 -8.45
N TYR A 78 4.76 4.35 -7.27
CA TYR A 78 5.95 4.07 -6.48
C TYR A 78 6.79 2.96 -7.15
N ALA A 79 8.12 3.06 -7.10
CA ALA A 79 8.99 2.04 -7.69
C ALA A 79 9.03 0.73 -6.88
N SER A 80 8.78 0.81 -5.56
CA SER A 80 8.79 -0.34 -4.66
C SER A 80 8.12 -0.02 -3.31
N GLU A 81 8.93 0.19 -2.28
CA GLU A 81 8.50 0.50 -0.92
C GLU A 81 7.84 1.88 -0.85
N ILE A 82 6.73 1.92 -0.13
CA ILE A 82 5.99 3.12 0.24
C ILE A 82 6.16 3.31 1.73
N HIS A 83 6.84 4.37 2.12
CA HIS A 83 7.09 4.71 3.51
C HIS A 83 5.92 5.51 4.10
N LEU A 84 5.40 5.06 5.24
CA LEU A 84 4.29 5.64 6.00
C LEU A 84 4.85 6.28 7.27
N VAL A 85 4.94 7.62 7.29
CA VAL A 85 5.60 8.36 8.36
C VAL A 85 4.56 8.98 9.29
N GLU A 86 4.37 8.33 10.44
CA GLU A 86 3.44 8.75 11.47
C GLU A 86 4.08 9.52 12.64
N ALA A 87 5.40 9.66 12.63
CA ALA A 87 6.10 10.45 13.65
C ALA A 87 6.08 11.94 13.28
N ASP A 88 5.94 12.81 14.29
CA ASP A 88 6.12 14.25 14.13
C ASP A 88 7.61 14.60 13.97
N LYS A 89 8.10 14.37 12.75
CA LYS A 89 9.45 14.77 12.32
C LYS A 89 9.36 16.17 11.71
N ARG A 90 10.38 17.01 11.97
CA ARG A 90 10.52 18.35 11.35
C ARG A 90 10.68 18.29 9.82
N GLN A 91 11.09 17.14 9.29
CA GLN A 91 11.24 16.93 7.85
C GLN A 91 9.87 16.91 7.16
N ARG A 92 9.80 17.49 5.95
CA ARG A 92 8.60 17.44 5.10
C ARG A 92 8.12 15.99 4.97
N LYS A 93 6.83 15.77 5.26
CA LYS A 93 6.21 14.45 5.12
C LYS A 93 6.26 13.97 3.66
N PRO A 94 6.47 12.67 3.42
CA PRO A 94 6.40 12.11 2.07
C PRO A 94 4.99 12.25 1.47
N ARG A 95 4.89 12.12 0.15
CA ARG A 95 3.62 12.13 -0.60
C ARG A 95 2.58 11.16 -0.04
N SER A 96 3.02 10.03 0.53
CA SER A 96 2.13 9.04 1.15
C SER A 96 1.27 9.62 2.28
N ALA A 97 1.75 10.65 2.99
CA ALA A 97 1.01 11.27 4.10
C ALA A 97 -0.31 11.95 3.66
N GLU A 98 -0.47 12.26 2.38
CA GLU A 98 -1.71 12.83 1.81
C GLU A 98 -2.87 11.82 1.79
N TYR A 99 -2.58 10.52 1.98
CA TYR A 99 -3.53 9.42 1.83
C TYR A 99 -3.90 8.78 3.17
N ARG A 100 -3.57 9.43 4.29
CA ARG A 100 -3.91 8.98 5.65
C ARG A 100 -5.39 9.27 5.93
N ASP A 101 -6.17 8.25 6.31
CA ASP A 101 -7.63 8.36 6.58
C ASP A 101 -8.43 9.02 5.42
N ALA A 102 -8.00 8.79 4.18
CA ALA A 102 -8.60 9.42 2.99
C ALA A 102 -9.88 8.72 2.50
#